data_AF-A0A4B9HZR2-F1
#
_entry.id   AF-A0A4B9HZR2-F1
#
_cell.length_a   1.000
_cell.length_b   1.000
_cell.length_c   1.000
_cell.angle_alpha   90.00
_cell.angle_beta   90.00
_cell.angle_gamma   90.00
#
_symmetry.space_group_name_H-M   'P 1'
#
loop_
_entity.id
_entity.type
_entity.pdbx_description
1 polymer ?
#
loop_
_entity_poly.entity_id
_entity_poly.type
_entity_poly.pdbx_seq_one_letter_code
_entity_poly.pdbx_strand_id
1 'polypeptide(L)'
;MDGYIALHRKIIDSWIWQDPEFYRLWSYCLIKASFKEREIFLGQQIVKLNPGQFVIGREKLEEAMNIGLKNKRTALTWWRRLQKLEKAQMLNIKSYNKFSIVTIENWGLYQGSDIENEQQNEQQTNNRRTTDEQQTNTNNKDNKEKKDNKDNNKRQNKFDEVH
;
A
#
# COMPACT_ATOMS: atom_id res chain seq x y z
N MET A 1 28.87 -1.99 1.71
CA MET A 1 27.39 -2.14 1.72
C MET A 1 27.11 -2.63 0.33
N ASP A 2 27.19 -3.95 0.16
CA ASP A 2 27.25 -4.54 -1.16
C ASP A 2 25.87 -5.16 -1.38
N GLY A 3 25.20 -4.73 -2.43
CA GLY A 3 23.83 -5.13 -2.71
C GLY A 3 23.10 -4.16 -3.62
N TYR A 4 21.90 -4.57 -4.03
CA TYR A 4 20.97 -3.77 -4.80
C TYR A 4 19.66 -3.67 -4.04
N ILE A 5 18.90 -2.60 -4.29
CA ILE A 5 17.49 -2.50 -3.89
C ILE A 5 16.64 -2.58 -5.16
N ALA A 6 15.56 -3.35 -5.09
CA ALA A 6 14.54 -3.29 -6.13
C ALA A 6 13.71 -2.00 -5.97
N LEU A 7 13.51 -1.27 -7.07
CA LEU A 7 12.67 -0.08 -7.13
C LEU A 7 11.61 -0.29 -8.21
N HIS A 8 10.33 -0.19 -7.83
CA HIS A 8 9.24 -0.43 -8.76
C HIS A 8 9.11 0.72 -9.78
N ARG A 9 9.04 0.40 -11.08
CA ARG A 9 9.02 1.40 -12.18
C ARG A 9 7.85 2.39 -12.11
N LYS A 10 6.71 1.96 -11.56
CA LYS A 10 5.54 2.83 -11.25
C LYS A 10 5.87 4.08 -10.43
N ILE A 11 7.06 4.14 -9.80
CA ILE A 11 7.50 5.36 -9.11
C ILE A 11 7.50 6.57 -10.05
N ILE A 12 7.79 6.39 -11.34
CA ILE A 12 7.82 7.44 -12.37
C ILE A 12 6.45 8.14 -12.50
N ASP A 13 5.37 7.39 -12.36
CA ASP A 13 4.00 7.91 -12.46
C ASP A 13 3.49 8.49 -11.11
N SER A 14 4.28 8.40 -10.05
CA SER A 14 3.88 8.81 -8.71
C SER A 14 4.26 10.27 -8.41
N TRP A 15 3.54 10.87 -7.46
CA TRP A 15 3.86 12.21 -6.95
C TRP A 15 5.26 12.31 -6.31
N ILE A 16 5.86 11.18 -5.94
CA ILE A 16 7.23 11.12 -5.42
C ILE A 16 8.24 11.53 -6.48
N TRP A 17 8.01 11.16 -7.74
CA TRP A 17 8.90 11.48 -8.85
C TRP A 17 8.83 12.96 -9.25
N GLN A 18 7.68 13.61 -8.99
CA GLN A 18 7.45 15.02 -9.33
C GLN A 18 8.28 15.98 -8.47
N ASP A 19 8.68 15.58 -7.26
CA ASP A 19 9.52 16.38 -6.36
C ASP A 19 10.83 15.62 -6.06
N PRO A 20 11.98 16.12 -6.54
CA PRO A 20 13.29 15.48 -6.32
C PRO A 20 13.63 15.25 -4.85
N GLU A 21 13.16 16.10 -3.93
CA GLU A 21 13.39 15.92 -2.48
C GLU A 21 12.57 14.74 -1.93
N PHE A 22 11.35 14.51 -2.45
CA PHE A 22 10.57 13.32 -2.09
C PHE A 22 11.18 12.06 -2.68
N TYR A 23 11.60 12.08 -3.94
CA TYR A 23 12.30 10.94 -4.55
C TYR A 23 13.57 10.57 -3.80
N ARG A 24 14.38 11.58 -3.45
CA ARG A 24 15.59 11.39 -2.63
C ARG A 24 15.26 10.76 -1.28
N LEU A 25 14.25 11.30 -0.58
CA LEU A 25 13.85 10.80 0.74
C LEU A 25 13.35 9.35 0.64
N TRP A 26 12.49 9.06 -0.33
CA TRP A 26 11.97 7.71 -0.54
C TRP A 26 13.08 6.70 -0.86
N SER A 27 13.98 7.05 -1.77
CA SER A 27 15.14 6.23 -2.11
C SER A 27 16.02 5.97 -0.89
N TYR A 28 16.24 6.99 -0.06
CA TYR A 28 16.98 6.83 1.20
C TYR A 28 16.30 5.87 2.16
N CYS A 29 14.97 5.93 2.30
CA CYS A 29 14.22 5.00 3.15
C CYS A 29 14.39 3.55 2.67
N LEU A 30 14.30 3.31 1.36
CA LEU A 30 14.51 1.97 0.78
C LEU A 30 15.93 1.44 1.01
N ILE A 31 16.95 2.29 0.83
CA ILE A 31 18.36 1.91 1.03
C ILE A 31 18.66 1.63 2.52
N LYS A 32 18.02 2.38 3.43
CA LYS A 32 18.24 2.22 4.88
C LYS A 32 17.54 1.00 5.47
N ALA A 33 16.44 0.56 4.86
CA ALA A 33 15.65 -0.57 5.33
C ALA A 33 16.51 -1.84 5.43
N SER A 34 16.26 -2.64 6.46
CA SER A 34 16.97 -3.90 6.67
C SER A 34 16.44 -4.95 5.69
N PHE A 35 17.33 -5.70 5.02
CA PHE A 35 16.92 -6.81 4.15
C PHE A 35 16.54 -8.08 4.92
N LYS A 36 17.19 -8.29 6.06
CA LYS A 36 16.97 -9.43 6.96
C LYS A 36 16.79 -8.90 8.37
N GLU A 37 16.24 -9.76 9.22
CA GLU A 37 16.16 -9.47 10.64
C GLU A 37 17.55 -9.22 11.22
N ARG A 38 17.68 -8.16 12.02
CA ARG A 38 18.93 -7.82 12.71
C ARG A 38 18.67 -7.10 14.01
N GLU A 39 19.60 -7.24 14.93
CA GLU A 39 19.60 -6.50 16.18
C GLU A 39 20.61 -5.36 16.10
N ILE A 40 20.22 -4.21 16.63
CA ILE A 40 21.13 -3.07 16.76
C ILE A 40 21.12 -2.55 18.18
N PHE A 41 22.30 -2.19 18.67
CA PHE A 41 22.44 -1.56 19.97
C PHE A 41 22.24 -0.05 19.83
N LEU A 42 21.20 0.49 20.49
CA LEU A 42 20.89 1.92 20.48
C LEU A 42 20.86 2.49 21.89
N GLY A 43 21.90 3.23 22.24
CA GLY A 43 22.05 3.81 23.58
C GLY A 43 22.31 2.72 24.62
N GLN A 44 21.25 2.29 25.31
CA GLN A 44 21.30 1.26 26.36
C GLN A 44 20.31 0.11 26.12
N GLN A 45 19.70 0.04 24.93
CA GLN A 45 18.73 -1.01 24.58
C GLN A 45 19.10 -1.68 23.26
N ILE A 46 18.77 -2.97 23.17
CA ILE A 46 18.82 -3.74 21.92
C ILE A 46 17.47 -3.54 21.22
N VAL A 47 17.53 -3.10 19.96
CA VAL A 47 16.35 -2.94 19.10
C VAL A 47 16.43 -4.01 18.01
N LYS A 48 15.43 -4.89 17.99
CA LYS A 48 15.23 -5.86 16.90
C LYS A 48 14.56 -5.15 15.72
N LEU A 49 15.13 -5.30 14.53
CA LEU A 49 14.59 -4.77 13.28
C LEU A 49 14.24 -5.91 12.35
N ASN A 50 12.99 -5.93 11.90
CA ASN A 50 12.52 -6.87 10.89
C ASN A 50 12.91 -6.40 9.47
N PRO A 51 12.81 -7.27 8.46
CA PRO A 51 12.92 -6.85 7.07
C PRO A 51 12.01 -5.65 6.75
N GLY A 52 12.51 -4.68 6.01
CA GLY A 52 11.80 -3.44 5.69
C GLY A 52 11.85 -2.38 6.78
N GLN A 53 12.46 -2.66 7.94
CA GLN A 53 12.58 -1.72 9.05
C GLN A 53 13.95 -1.08 9.17
N PHE A 54 13.96 0.18 9.60
CA PHE A 54 15.18 0.88 9.98
C PHE A 54 14.92 1.91 11.08
N VAL A 55 15.99 2.24 11.82
CA VAL A 55 15.95 3.32 12.80
C VAL A 55 16.37 4.64 12.19
N ILE A 56 15.67 5.71 12.58
CA ILE A 56 15.97 7.07 12.18
C ILE A 56 15.91 8.03 13.37
N GLY A 57 16.82 9.00 13.38
CA GLY A 57 16.80 10.16 14.27
C GLY A 57 16.66 11.44 13.44
N ARG A 58 16.02 12.47 14.01
CA ARG A 58 15.75 13.74 13.29
C ARG A 58 17.02 14.43 12.79
N GLU A 59 18.04 14.51 13.65
CA GLU A 59 19.34 15.11 13.30
C GLU A 59 20.07 14.31 12.22
N LYS A 60 20.08 12.98 12.34
CA LYS A 60 20.69 12.09 11.34
C LYS A 60 19.97 12.12 10.00
N LEU A 61 18.65 12.27 10.01
CA LEU A 61 17.86 12.49 8.79
C LEU A 61 18.26 13.81 8.13
N GLU A 62 18.34 14.90 8.90
CA GLU A 62 18.76 16.20 8.39
C GLU A 62 20.16 16.16 7.78
N GLU A 63 21.13 15.59 8.50
CA GLU A 63 22.50 15.42 8.06
C GLU A 63 22.55 14.69 6.72
N ALA A 64 21.94 13.51 6.62
CA ALA A 64 21.97 12.69 5.41
C ALA A 64 21.26 13.34 4.22
N MET A 65 20.13 14.01 4.46
CA MET A 65 19.33 14.61 3.38
C MET A 65 19.90 15.93 2.87
N ASN A 66 20.72 16.61 3.66
CA ASN A 66 21.36 17.85 3.24
C ASN A 66 22.69 17.67 2.50
N ILE A 67 23.25 16.45 2.44
CA ILE A 67 24.50 16.19 1.70
C ILE A 67 24.33 16.61 0.23
N GLY A 68 25.22 17.46 -0.27
CA GLY A 68 25.22 17.92 -1.66
C GLY A 68 24.09 18.90 -2.02
N LEU A 69 23.22 19.30 -1.09
CA LEU A 69 22.21 20.33 -1.37
C LEU A 69 22.81 21.72 -1.21
N LYS A 70 22.57 22.60 -2.20
CA LYS A 70 22.89 24.02 -2.10
C LYS A 70 22.09 24.69 -0.99
N ASN A 71 20.78 24.40 -0.95
CA ASN A 71 19.85 24.95 0.03
C ASN A 71 19.48 23.85 1.02
N LYS A 72 20.03 23.94 2.23
CA LYS A 72 19.72 23.00 3.32
C LYS A 72 18.25 23.12 3.74
N ARG A 73 17.69 22.03 4.26
CA ARG A 73 16.38 22.00 4.92
C ARG A 73 16.58 21.60 6.37
N THR A 74 15.71 22.11 7.24
CA THR A 74 15.73 21.76 8.67
C THR A 74 15.26 20.32 8.90
N ALA A 75 15.65 19.72 10.03
CA ALA A 75 15.11 18.43 10.48
C ALA A 75 13.58 18.39 10.48
N LEU A 76 12.92 19.49 10.88
CA LEU A 76 11.45 19.57 10.88
C LEU A 76 10.85 19.45 9.47
N THR A 77 11.52 20.02 8.47
CA THR A 77 11.07 19.95 7.07
C THR A 77 11.17 18.52 6.55
N TRP A 78 12.31 17.87 6.77
CA TRP A 78 12.49 16.47 6.39
C TRP A 78 11.52 15.54 7.13
N TRP A 79 11.29 15.79 8.42
CA TRP A 79 10.34 15.04 9.22
C TRP A 79 8.91 15.16 8.68
N ARG A 80 8.46 16.38 8.35
CA ARG A 80 7.13 16.61 7.75
C ARG A 80 6.98 15.91 6.40
N ARG A 81 8.05 15.86 5.59
CA ARG A 81 8.06 15.10 4.34
C ARG A 81 7.94 13.60 4.61
N LEU A 82 8.66 13.06 5.59
CA LEU A 82 8.55 11.66 6.01
C LEU A 82 7.12 11.31 6.47
N GLN A 83 6.47 12.18 7.23
CA GLN A 83 5.07 12.02 7.64
C GLN A 83 4.08 12.10 6.46
N LYS A 84 4.42 12.80 5.36
CA LYS A 84 3.60 12.76 4.15
C LYS A 84 3.68 11.40 3.45
N LEU A 85 4.83 10.74 3.48
CA LEU A 85 4.97 9.36 2.99
C LEU A 85 4.14 8.39 3.84
N GLU A 86 4.12 8.60 5.16
CA GLU A 86 3.26 7.85 6.08
C GLU A 86 1.76 8.02 5.76
N LYS A 87 1.32 9.26 5.56
CA LYS A 87 -0.07 9.54 5.14
C LYS A 87 -0.44 8.93 3.80
N ALA A 88 0.55 8.79 2.90
CA ALA A 88 0.37 8.11 1.62
C ALA A 88 0.44 6.56 1.73
N GLN A 89 0.47 6.02 2.95
CA GLN A 89 0.55 4.57 3.24
C GLN A 89 1.76 3.88 2.58
N MET A 90 2.85 4.61 2.39
CA MET A 90 4.10 4.05 1.83
C MET A 90 5.01 3.48 2.92
N LEU A 91 4.88 3.99 4.14
CA LEU A 91 5.65 3.59 5.31
C LEU A 91 4.85 3.87 6.59
N ASN A 92 5.28 3.30 7.70
CA ASN A 92 4.77 3.59 9.04
C ASN A 92 5.90 4.08 9.96
N ILE A 93 5.62 5.04 10.84
CA ILE A 93 6.60 5.62 11.76
C ILE A 93 6.20 5.36 13.22
N LYS A 94 6.93 4.47 13.90
CA LYS A 94 6.80 4.28 15.34
C LYS A 94 7.81 5.15 16.09
N SER A 95 7.32 6.16 16.80
CA SER A 95 8.16 7.10 17.53
C SER A 95 8.50 6.61 18.94
N TYR A 96 9.75 6.81 19.34
CA TYR A 96 10.29 6.60 20.69
C TYR A 96 10.97 7.89 21.17
N ASN A 97 11.37 7.94 22.45
CA ASN A 97 11.94 9.16 23.05
C ASN A 97 13.18 9.71 22.32
N LYS A 98 14.05 8.84 21.80
CA LYS A 98 15.34 9.23 21.18
C LYS A 98 15.43 8.95 19.68
N PHE A 99 14.54 8.13 19.14
CA PHE A 99 14.58 7.68 17.75
C PHE A 99 13.19 7.28 17.27
N SER A 100 13.07 6.92 16.00
CA SER A 100 11.86 6.31 15.46
C SER A 100 12.22 5.10 14.63
N ILE A 101 11.35 4.11 14.62
CA ILE A 101 11.45 2.96 13.72
C ILE A 101 10.52 3.25 12.54
N VAL A 102 11.08 3.23 11.35
CA VAL A 102 10.32 3.33 10.11
C VAL A 102 10.19 1.95 9.52
N THR A 103 8.98 1.57 9.13
CA THR A 103 8.67 0.32 8.44
C THR A 103 8.19 0.66 7.03
N ILE A 104 8.83 0.11 6.00
CA ILE A 104 8.36 0.25 4.62
C ILE A 104 7.16 -0.67 4.42
N GLU A 105 6.02 -0.11 4.02
CA GLU A 105 4.84 -0.90 3.69
C GLU A 105 5.08 -1.69 2.41
N ASN A 106 4.51 -2.90 2.31
CA ASN A 106 4.68 -3.78 1.15
C ASN A 106 6.13 -4.15 0.82
N TRP A 107 7.04 -4.13 1.80
CA TRP A 107 8.46 -4.46 1.60
C TRP A 107 8.69 -5.81 0.90
N GLY A 108 7.93 -6.85 1.28
CA GLY A 108 8.02 -8.18 0.66
C GLY A 108 7.67 -8.16 -0.83
N LEU A 109 6.67 -7.37 -1.23
CA LEU A 109 6.31 -7.19 -2.64
C LEU A 109 7.39 -6.44 -3.43
N TYR A 110 8.12 -5.54 -2.77
CA TYR A 110 9.17 -4.75 -3.42
C TYR A 110 10.48 -5.51 -3.58
N GLN A 111 10.94 -6.21 -2.54
CA GLN A 111 12.28 -6.82 -2.55
C GLN A 111 12.27 -8.29 -2.97
N GLY A 112 11.11 -8.86 -3.29
CA GLY A 112 10.96 -10.12 -4.04
C GLY A 112 12.02 -11.14 -3.66
N SER A 113 12.03 -11.58 -2.40
CA SER A 113 12.85 -12.73 -2.06
C SER A 113 12.09 -13.99 -2.46
N ASP A 114 12.80 -14.92 -3.11
CA ASP A 114 12.49 -16.35 -3.19
C ASP A 114 12.47 -17.02 -1.79
N ILE A 115 12.05 -16.27 -0.77
CA ILE A 115 11.88 -16.66 0.62
C ILE A 115 10.40 -16.34 0.86
N GLU A 116 9.57 -17.38 0.78
CA GLU A 116 8.15 -17.40 1.21
C GLU A 116 7.07 -16.86 0.27
N ASN A 117 7.26 -16.89 -1.06
CA ASN A 117 6.17 -16.62 -2.03
C ASN A 117 5.02 -17.66 -2.03
N GLU A 118 5.08 -18.72 -1.21
CA GLU A 118 4.00 -19.70 -1.11
C GLU A 118 2.90 -19.32 -0.10
N GLN A 119 3.18 -18.51 0.93
CA GLN A 119 2.18 -18.23 1.98
C GLN A 119 1.37 -16.93 1.78
N GLN A 120 1.90 -15.92 1.08
CA GLN A 120 1.17 -14.66 0.91
C GLN A 120 0.23 -14.63 -0.30
N ASN A 121 0.44 -15.49 -1.30
CA ASN A 121 -0.44 -15.54 -2.46
C ASN A 121 -1.84 -16.09 -2.08
N GLU A 122 -1.93 -16.97 -1.07
CA GLU A 122 -3.21 -17.51 -0.60
C GLU A 122 -4.11 -16.44 0.05
N GLN A 123 -3.52 -15.46 0.76
CA GLN A 123 -4.30 -14.39 1.40
C GLN A 123 -4.84 -13.37 0.39
N GLN A 124 -4.13 -13.10 -0.72
CA GLN A 124 -4.65 -12.22 -1.77
C GLN A 124 -5.71 -12.89 -2.65
N THR A 125 -5.67 -14.20 -2.85
CA THR A 125 -6.74 -14.92 -3.54
C THR A 125 -8.02 -15.08 -2.72
N ASN A 126 -7.95 -15.10 -1.39
CA ASN A 126 -9.14 -15.20 -0.54
C ASN A 126 -9.93 -13.88 -0.47
N ASN A 127 -9.28 -12.73 -0.47
CA ASN A 127 -9.99 -11.44 -0.41
C ASN A 127 -10.67 -11.04 -1.72
N ARG A 128 -10.34 -11.73 -2.83
CA ARG A 128 -11.01 -11.54 -4.12
C ARG A 128 -12.14 -12.55 -4.36
N ARG A 129 -12.22 -13.63 -3.59
CA ARG A 129 -13.36 -14.57 -3.60
C ARG A 129 -14.51 -14.16 -2.69
N THR A 130 -14.23 -13.47 -1.59
CA THR A 130 -15.29 -13.05 -0.64
C THR A 130 -16.15 -11.89 -1.13
N THR A 131 -15.76 -11.16 -2.18
CA THR A 131 -16.59 -10.10 -2.78
C THR A 131 -17.47 -10.58 -3.94
N ASP A 132 -17.04 -11.60 -4.68
CA ASP A 132 -17.84 -12.16 -5.79
C ASP A 132 -18.86 -13.21 -5.32
N GLU A 133 -18.67 -13.87 -4.17
CA GLU A 133 -19.63 -14.85 -3.64
C GLU A 133 -20.81 -14.24 -2.85
N GLN A 134 -20.78 -12.93 -2.55
CA GLN A 134 -21.89 -12.26 -1.84
C GLN A 134 -23.04 -11.78 -2.74
N GLN A 135 -22.97 -11.96 -4.07
CA GLN A 135 -24.07 -11.58 -4.98
C GLN A 135 -24.99 -12.73 -5.42
N THR A 136 -24.78 -13.97 -4.97
CA THR A 136 -25.57 -15.12 -5.43
C THR A 136 -26.29 -15.91 -4.35
N ASN A 137 -26.67 -15.30 -3.22
CA ASN A 137 -27.44 -16.02 -2.19
C ASN A 137 -28.38 -15.11 -1.38
N THR A 138 -29.41 -14.50 -1.97
CA THR A 138 -30.65 -14.21 -1.22
C THR A 138 -31.85 -14.15 -2.18
N ASN A 139 -32.94 -14.82 -1.76
CA ASN A 139 -34.28 -14.91 -2.35
C ASN A 139 -34.52 -15.99 -3.40
N ASN A 140 -34.61 -17.23 -2.91
CA ASN A 140 -35.58 -18.17 -3.44
C ASN A 140 -36.35 -18.85 -2.29
N LYS A 141 -37.65 -19.14 -2.54
CA LYS A 141 -38.69 -19.81 -1.74
C LYS A 141 -39.69 -18.92 -0.98
N ASP A 142 -40.99 -19.17 -0.98
CA ASP A 142 -41.88 -20.08 -1.73
C ASP A 142 -43.34 -19.78 -1.32
N ASN A 143 -44.28 -20.12 -2.21
CA ASN A 143 -45.62 -20.69 -1.98
C ASN A 143 -46.90 -19.84 -1.77
N LYS A 144 -47.84 -20.12 -2.72
CA LYS A 144 -49.22 -20.67 -2.58
C LYS A 144 -50.45 -19.80 -2.94
N GLU A 145 -51.08 -20.25 -4.03
CA GLU A 145 -52.52 -20.47 -4.30
C GLU A 145 -53.54 -19.31 -4.13
N LYS A 146 -54.24 -18.94 -5.24
CA LYS A 146 -55.65 -19.32 -5.51
C LYS A 146 -56.27 -18.63 -6.75
N LYS A 147 -56.85 -19.48 -7.61
CA LYS A 147 -58.16 -19.42 -8.30
C LYS A 147 -58.61 -18.25 -9.20
N ASP A 148 -58.99 -18.71 -10.40
CA ASP A 148 -60.25 -18.50 -11.14
C ASP A 148 -60.47 -17.31 -12.10
N ASN A 149 -60.74 -17.75 -13.34
CA ASN A 149 -61.75 -17.31 -14.31
C ASN A 149 -61.46 -16.19 -15.34
N LYS A 150 -61.58 -16.62 -16.61
CA LYS A 150 -62.27 -16.02 -17.78
C LYS A 150 -62.23 -14.49 -17.92
N ASP A 151 -61.80 -13.98 -19.07
CA ASP A 151 -62.66 -13.92 -20.25
C ASP A 151 -61.94 -13.43 -21.53
N ASN A 152 -62.58 -13.72 -22.66
CA ASN A 152 -62.19 -13.42 -24.03
C ASN A 152 -62.24 -11.91 -24.38
N ASN A 153 -61.32 -11.42 -25.22
CA ASN A 153 -61.59 -10.92 -26.59
C ASN A 153 -60.48 -10.01 -27.15
N LYS A 154 -59.92 -10.43 -28.29
CA LYS A 154 -59.97 -9.75 -29.60
C LYS A 154 -59.70 -8.23 -29.64
N ARG A 155 -58.64 -7.83 -30.37
CA ARG A 155 -58.75 -7.07 -31.64
C ARG A 155 -57.39 -6.79 -32.30
N GLN A 156 -57.37 -7.01 -33.62
CA GLN A 156 -56.35 -6.64 -34.60
C GLN A 156 -56.29 -5.12 -34.81
N ASN A 157 -55.14 -4.61 -35.29
CA ASN A 157 -54.92 -3.84 -36.54
C ASN A 157 -53.48 -3.29 -36.52
N LYS A 158 -52.57 -3.74 -37.40
CA LYS A 158 -52.27 -3.32 -38.80
C LYS A 158 -51.80 -1.85 -38.95
N PHE A 159 -50.55 -1.72 -39.42
CA PHE A 159 -49.97 -0.70 -40.33
C PHE A 159 -50.01 0.78 -39.85
N ASP A 160 -49.01 1.65 -40.05
CA ASP A 160 -48.18 1.94 -41.24
C ASP A 160 -46.80 2.54 -40.90
N GLU A 161 -45.91 2.51 -41.90
CA GLU A 161 -44.63 3.23 -42.09
C GLU A 161 -44.75 4.76 -41.85
N VAL A 162 -43.68 5.55 -41.74
CA VAL A 162 -42.91 6.10 -42.87
C VAL A 162 -41.72 6.94 -42.35
N HIS A 163 -40.57 6.71 -42.99
CA HIS A 163 -39.33 7.51 -43.13
C HIS A 163 -38.77 8.29 -41.94
#